data_AF-A0A3D2Z128-F1
#
_entry.id   AF-A0A3D2Z128-F1
#
_cell.length_a   1.000
_cell.length_b   1.000
_cell.length_c   1.000
_cell.angle_alpha   90.00
_cell.angle_beta   90.00
_cell.angle_gamma   90.00
#
_symmetry.space_group_name_H-M   'P 1'
#
loop_
_entity.id
_entity.type
_entity.pdbx_description
1 polymer ?
#
loop_
_entity_poly.entity_id
_entity_poly.type
_entity_poly.pdbx_seq_one_letter_code
_entity_poly.pdbx_strand_id
1 'polypeptide(L)'
;MAGPPRGRNPYEVADIPGHLLTHVNYAFANVGAESGQIAIGYPHLDVDRAYPGDPVGVFGGHFRQLLKLKQRHPHLKTLISVGGWTWSGNFSAATVSTV
;
A
#
# COMPACT_ATOMS: atom_id res chain seq x y z
N MET A 1 -11.81 -10.13 18.39
CA MET A 1 -12.57 -9.69 17.20
C MET A 1 -12.42 -10.76 16.13
N ALA A 2 -13.44 -11.58 15.89
CA ALA A 2 -13.41 -12.58 14.83
C ALA A 2 -13.62 -11.87 13.48
N GLY A 3 -12.73 -12.12 12.52
CA GLY A 3 -12.80 -11.53 11.17
C GLY A 3 -14.02 -12.02 10.37
N PRO A 4 -14.36 -11.32 9.27
CA PRO A 4 -15.49 -11.69 8.42
C PRO A 4 -15.36 -13.11 7.83
N PRO A 5 -16.49 -13.77 7.50
CA PRO A 5 -16.53 -15.17 7.09
C PRO A 5 -15.71 -15.46 5.81
N ARG A 6 -14.94 -16.55 5.85
CA ARG A 6 -14.09 -17.03 4.74
C ARG A 6 -14.94 -17.73 3.68
N GLY A 7 -15.35 -16.99 2.65
CA GLY A 7 -16.05 -17.52 1.47
C GLY A 7 -15.95 -16.65 0.22
N ARG A 8 -15.24 -15.52 0.28
CA ARG A 8 -14.96 -14.63 -0.86
C ARG A 8 -13.45 -14.68 -1.11
N ASN A 9 -13.02 -14.77 -2.38
CA ASN A 9 -11.63 -14.46 -2.71
C ASN A 9 -11.27 -13.09 -2.09
N PRO A 10 -10.10 -12.93 -1.46
CA PRO A 10 -9.69 -11.63 -0.93
C PRO A 10 -9.76 -10.59 -2.06
N TYR A 11 -10.20 -9.37 -1.73
CA TYR A 11 -10.21 -8.27 -2.69
C TYR A 11 -8.77 -7.83 -2.94
N GLU A 12 -8.27 -8.06 -4.14
CA GLU A 12 -6.90 -7.79 -4.54
C GLU A 12 -6.80 -6.51 -5.38
N VAL A 13 -5.59 -6.01 -5.61
CA VAL A 13 -5.35 -4.82 -6.45
C VAL A 13 -5.91 -5.01 -7.88
N ALA A 14 -5.96 -6.25 -8.37
CA ALA A 14 -6.53 -6.57 -9.67
C ALA A 14 -8.04 -6.35 -9.76
N ASP A 15 -8.75 -6.36 -8.62
CA ASP A 15 -10.21 -6.17 -8.53
C ASP A 15 -10.62 -4.69 -8.49
N ILE A 16 -9.66 -3.76 -8.44
CA ILE A 16 -9.92 -2.32 -8.44
C ILE A 16 -10.50 -1.90 -9.80
N PRO A 17 -11.72 -1.33 -9.86
CA PRO A 17 -12.34 -0.89 -11.10
C PRO A 17 -11.73 0.45 -11.56
N GLY A 18 -10.49 0.41 -12.07
CA GLY A 18 -9.70 1.60 -12.36
C GLY A 18 -10.33 2.56 -13.38
N HIS A 19 -11.26 2.11 -14.20
CA HIS A 19 -12.03 2.95 -15.14
C HIS A 19 -13.11 3.81 -14.48
N LEU A 20 -13.47 3.54 -13.22
CA LEU A 20 -14.45 4.30 -12.44
C LEU A 20 -13.80 5.28 -11.47
N LEU A 21 -12.46 5.33 -11.42
CA LEU A 21 -11.72 6.02 -10.37
C LEU A 21 -10.71 6.99 -10.98
N THR A 22 -10.47 8.09 -10.26
CA THR A 22 -9.38 9.03 -10.58
C THR A 22 -8.17 8.80 -9.67
N HIS A 23 -8.40 8.37 -8.44
CA HIS A 23 -7.38 8.17 -7.43
C HIS A 23 -7.61 6.85 -6.66
N VAL A 24 -6.52 6.11 -6.45
CA VAL A 24 -6.43 5.04 -5.44
C VAL A 24 -5.53 5.54 -4.33
N ASN A 25 -6.06 5.59 -3.12
CA ASN A 25 -5.30 5.94 -1.94
C ASN A 25 -4.94 4.65 -1.17
N TYR A 26 -3.71 4.18 -1.32
CA TYR A 26 -3.23 2.92 -0.76
C TYR A 26 -2.89 3.09 0.72
N ALA A 27 -3.55 2.31 1.56
CA ALA A 27 -3.60 2.49 3.00
C ALA A 27 -3.00 1.27 3.71
N PHE A 28 -2.07 1.41 4.66
CA PHE A 28 -1.36 2.62 5.07
C PHE A 28 0.15 2.37 5.09
N ALA A 29 0.95 3.42 4.88
CA ALA A 29 2.35 3.45 5.32
C ALA A 29 2.42 3.98 6.77
N ASN A 30 3.47 3.62 7.50
CA ASN A 30 3.69 4.07 8.88
C ASN A 30 4.80 5.14 8.95
N VAL A 31 4.97 5.76 10.11
CA VAL A 31 6.11 6.60 10.45
C VAL A 31 6.95 5.85 11.50
N GLY A 32 8.25 5.68 11.23
CA GLY A 32 9.19 5.10 12.18
C GLY A 32 9.31 5.98 13.42
N ALA A 33 9.08 5.40 14.60
CA ALA A 33 9.06 6.17 15.86
C ALA A 33 10.41 6.84 16.17
N GLU A 34 11.52 6.18 15.84
CA GLU A 34 12.87 6.69 16.10
C GLU A 34 13.39 7.54 14.94
N SER A 35 13.14 7.12 13.70
CA SER A 35 13.69 7.77 12.52
C SER A 35 12.86 8.97 12.03
N GLY A 36 11.57 9.04 12.38
CA GLY A 36 10.64 9.99 11.78
C GLY A 36 10.36 9.77 10.30
N GLN A 37 10.90 8.70 9.70
CA GLN A 37 10.81 8.41 8.27
C GLN A 37 9.62 7.53 7.93
N ILE A 38 9.16 7.59 6.68
CA ILE A 38 8.13 6.68 6.17
C ILE A 38 8.64 5.23 6.23
N ALA A 39 7.79 4.34 6.74
CA ALA A 39 8.04 2.92 6.84
C ALA A 39 6.97 2.12 6.08
N ILE A 40 7.39 1.01 5.47
CA ILE A 40 6.49 0.05 4.81
C ILE A 40 5.56 -0.56 5.86
N GLY A 41 4.25 -0.59 5.58
CA GLY A 41 3.24 -1.06 6.53
C GLY A 41 3.26 -2.57 6.70
N TYR A 42 3.21 -3.29 5.58
CA TYR A 42 3.19 -4.76 5.56
C TYR A 42 4.12 -5.28 4.46
N PRO A 43 5.44 -5.39 4.70
CA PRO A 43 6.42 -5.76 3.67
C PRO A 43 6.04 -7.02 2.87
N HIS A 44 5.54 -8.04 3.58
CA HIS A 44 5.08 -9.28 2.97
C HIS A 44 4.01 -9.05 1.88
N LEU A 45 3.08 -8.12 2.07
CA LEU A 45 2.01 -7.82 1.11
C LEU A 45 2.38 -6.71 0.13
N ASP A 46 3.09 -5.69 0.61
CA ASP A 46 3.39 -4.48 -0.13
C ASP A 46 4.45 -4.73 -1.22
N VAL A 47 5.48 -5.52 -0.90
CA VAL A 47 6.68 -5.67 -1.74
C VAL A 47 7.16 -7.11 -1.95
N ASP A 48 6.86 -8.06 -1.06
CA ASP A 48 7.47 -9.41 -1.17
C ASP A 48 6.57 -10.44 -1.87
N ARG A 49 5.24 -10.34 -1.73
CA ARG A 49 4.30 -11.36 -2.25
C ARG A 49 4.45 -11.53 -3.76
N ALA A 50 4.72 -12.76 -4.18
CA ALA A 50 4.74 -13.14 -5.58
C ALA A 50 3.30 -13.25 -6.13
N TYR A 51 3.08 -12.69 -7.33
CA TYR A 51 1.87 -12.91 -8.11
C TYR A 51 2.19 -13.67 -9.40
N PRO A 52 1.28 -14.51 -9.91
CA PRO A 52 1.48 -15.18 -11.19
C PRO A 52 1.81 -14.21 -12.32
N GLY A 53 2.84 -14.55 -13.11
CA GLY A 53 3.30 -13.74 -14.24
C GLY A 53 4.17 -12.53 -13.85
N ASP A 54 4.52 -12.36 -12.57
CA ASP A 54 5.54 -11.39 -12.17
C ASP A 54 6.97 -11.91 -12.36
N PRO A 55 7.90 -11.06 -12.81
CA PRO A 55 9.33 -11.37 -12.86
C PRO A 55 9.86 -11.64 -11.45
N VAL A 56 10.76 -12.62 -11.38
CA VAL A 56 11.47 -13.01 -10.16
C VAL A 56 12.68 -12.08 -9.96
N GLY A 57 12.98 -11.73 -8.71
CA GLY A 57 14.16 -10.93 -8.36
C GLY A 57 13.97 -9.40 -8.40
N VAL A 58 12.74 -8.93 -8.56
CA VAL A 58 12.35 -7.52 -8.39
C VAL A 58 11.26 -7.39 -7.32
N PHE A 59 11.00 -6.17 -6.83
CA PHE A 59 9.90 -5.95 -5.88
C PHE A 59 8.55 -6.39 -6.49
N GLY A 60 7.81 -7.17 -5.71
CA GLY A 60 6.49 -7.72 -6.04
C GLY A 60 5.38 -7.00 -5.26
N GLY A 61 4.49 -7.79 -4.69
CA GLY A 61 3.43 -7.31 -3.81
C GLY A 61 2.41 -6.38 -4.48
N HIS A 62 1.66 -5.69 -3.64
CA HIS A 62 0.67 -4.72 -4.08
C HIS A 62 1.29 -3.55 -4.84
N PHE A 63 2.52 -3.14 -4.52
CA PHE A 63 3.16 -2.04 -5.24
C PHE A 63 3.37 -2.37 -6.72
N ARG A 64 3.81 -3.61 -7.02
CA ARG A 64 3.90 -4.07 -8.40
C ARG A 64 2.52 -4.19 -9.07
N GLN A 65 1.51 -4.69 -8.37
CA GLN A 65 0.15 -4.76 -8.94
C GLN A 65 -0.43 -3.37 -9.22
N LEU A 66 -0.14 -2.36 -8.38
CA LEU A 66 -0.54 -0.98 -8.58
C LEU A 66 0.14 -0.36 -9.82
N LEU A 67 1.41 -0.70 -10.08
CA LEU A 67 2.08 -0.29 -11.31
C LEU A 67 1.38 -0.86 -12.54
N LYS A 68 1.01 -2.15 -12.53
CA LYS A 68 0.22 -2.77 -13.61
C LYS A 68 -1.16 -2.14 -13.75
N LEU A 69 -1.81 -1.77 -12.64
CA LEU A 69 -3.10 -1.09 -12.67
C LEU A 69 -2.99 0.28 -13.37
N LYS A 70 -1.94 1.06 -13.07
CA LYS A 70 -1.68 2.34 -13.74
C LYS A 70 -1.35 2.19 -15.23
N GLN A 71 -0.65 1.12 -15.60
CA GLN A 71 -0.39 0.80 -17.01
C GLN A 71 -1.70 0.52 -17.77
N ARG A 72 -2.66 -0.19 -17.15
CA ARG A 72 -3.99 -0.45 -17.71
C ARG A 72 -4.90 0.79 -17.70
N HIS A 73 -4.73 1.69 -16.73
CA HIS A 73 -5.53 2.91 -16.57
C HIS A 73 -4.63 4.15 -16.40
N PRO A 74 -4.09 4.73 -17.50
CA PRO A 74 -3.11 5.82 -17.42
C PRO A 74 -3.64 7.12 -16.77
N HIS A 75 -4.96 7.32 -16.73
CA HIS A 75 -5.60 8.44 -16.04
C HIS A 75 -5.58 8.27 -14.51
N LEU A 76 -5.49 7.04 -14.02
CA LEU A 76 -5.55 6.72 -12.60
C LEU A 76 -4.28 7.16 -11.88
N LYS A 77 -4.45 7.87 -10.75
CA LYS A 77 -3.37 8.25 -9.85
C LYS A 77 -3.35 7.35 -8.63
N THR A 78 -2.16 7.01 -8.16
CA THR A 78 -1.95 6.23 -6.93
C THR A 78 -1.26 7.11 -5.91
N LEU A 79 -1.82 7.17 -4.72
CA LEU A 79 -1.29 7.89 -3.56
C LEU A 79 -1.02 6.87 -2.44
N ILE A 80 -0.08 7.17 -1.56
CA ILE A 80 0.13 6.42 -0.32
C ILE A 80 -0.48 7.24 0.82
N SER A 81 -1.44 6.66 1.54
CA SER A 81 -1.88 7.21 2.83
C SER A 81 -0.88 6.84 3.91
N VAL A 82 -0.39 7.84 4.63
CA VAL A 82 0.49 7.63 5.79
C VAL A 82 -0.34 7.75 7.07
N GLY A 83 -0.15 6.85 8.02
CA GLY A 83 -0.81 6.85 9.32
C GLY A 83 -2.14 6.08 9.31
N GLY A 84 -3.26 6.78 9.52
CA GLY A 84 -4.56 6.17 9.81
C GLY A 84 -4.78 6.02 11.32
N TRP A 85 -5.96 5.55 11.72
CA TRP A 85 -6.39 5.57 13.14
C TRP A 85 -5.36 4.97 14.09
N THR A 86 -4.80 3.80 13.74
CA THR A 86 -3.89 3.06 14.62
C THR A 86 -2.42 3.49 14.49
N TRP A 87 -2.02 4.11 13.37
CA TRP A 87 -0.60 4.40 13.06
C TRP A 87 -0.26 5.89 13.05
N SER A 88 -1.16 6.75 13.52
CA SER A 88 -0.90 8.20 13.61
C SER A 88 -0.04 8.63 14.81
N GLY A 89 0.27 7.72 15.74
CA GLY A 89 0.97 8.04 16.99
C GLY A 89 2.39 8.61 16.81
N ASN A 90 3.04 8.33 15.68
CA ASN A 90 4.41 8.74 15.40
C ASN A 90 4.52 9.99 14.52
N PHE A 91 3.42 10.69 14.20
CA PHE A 91 3.51 11.89 13.35
C PHE A 91 4.37 13.01 13.95
N SER A 92 4.46 13.10 15.28
CA SER A 92 5.38 14.04 15.92
C SER A 92 6.85 13.72 15.62
N ALA A 93 7.23 12.45 15.49
CA ALA A 93 8.60 12.07 15.12
C ALA A 93 8.97 12.54 13.71
N ALA A 94 8.00 12.62 12.78
CA ALA A 94 8.23 13.11 11.43
C ALA A 94 8.44 14.63 11.34
N THR A 95 8.07 15.40 12.38
CA THR A 95 8.18 16.86 12.40
C THR A 95 9.33 17.38 13.25
N VAL A 96 9.99 16.51 14.02
CA VAL A 96 11.18 16.89 14.80
C VAL A 96 12.29 17.30 13.84
N SER A 97 12.65 18.58 13.87
CA SER A 97 13.76 19.13 13.10
C SER A 97 15.05 18.92 13.87
N THR A 98 15.89 17.97 13.43
CA THR A 98 17.31 17.97 13.78
C THR A 98 18.03 18.87 12.80
N VAL A 99 18.15 20.15 13.16
CA VAL A 99 19.11 21.09 12.55
C VAL A 99 20.49 20.91 13.16
#